data_AF-A0A382T4J5-F1
#
_entry.id   AF-A0A382T4J5-F1
#
_cell.length_a   1.000
_cell.length_b   1.000
_cell.length_c   1.000
_cell.angle_alpha   90.00
_cell.angle_beta   90.00
_cell.angle_gamma   90.00
#
_symmetry.space_group_name_H-M   'P 1'
#
loop_
_entity.id
_entity.type
_entity.pdbx_description
1 polymer ?
#
loop_
_entity_poly.entity_id
_entity_poly.type
_entity_poly.pdbx_seq_one_letter_code
_entity_poly.pdbx_strand_id
1 'polypeptide(L)' 'MQKLYDSYKIKLNSQTSIKTKHLIILEKYLPYPYYVTDKILVLFSGKDAVDFKLYDGDLVRWCESKLLMNR' A
#
# COMPACT_ATOMS: atom_id res chain seq x y z
N MET A 1 -8.52 -16.24 19.85
CA MET A 1 -8.94 -16.09 18.43
C MET A 1 -7.85 -16.66 17.55
N GLN A 2 -8.21 -17.55 16.62
CA GLN A 2 -7.28 -18.12 15.65
C GLN A 2 -7.14 -17.16 14.46
N LYS A 3 -5.92 -16.94 13.97
CA LYS A 3 -5.66 -16.04 12.85
C LYS A 3 -6.03 -16.75 11.54
N LEU A 4 -7.08 -16.30 10.86
CA LEU A 4 -7.53 -16.92 9.60
C LEU A 4 -6.65 -16.54 8.39
N TYR A 5 -6.06 -15.34 8.41
CA TYR A 5 -5.32 -14.79 7.28
C TYR A 5 -4.00 -14.18 7.71
N ASP A 6 -3.00 -14.28 6.83
CA ASP A 6 -1.79 -13.49 6.97
C ASP A 6 -2.06 -12.01 6.72
N SER A 7 -1.34 -11.18 7.46
CA SER A 7 -1.50 -9.73 7.43
C SER A 7 -0.13 -9.10 7.60
N TYR A 8 0.19 -8.16 6.73
CA TYR A 8 1.49 -7.50 6.67
C TYR A 8 1.31 -6.02 6.98
N LYS A 9 1.84 -5.61 8.12
CA LYS A 9 1.80 -4.22 8.56
C LYS A 9 3.04 -3.47 8.05
N ILE A 10 2.81 -2.42 7.30
CA ILE A 10 3.83 -1.52 6.75
C ILE A 10 3.67 -0.16 7.42
N LYS A 11 4.77 0.35 7.98
CA LYS A 11 4.81 1.71 8.49
C LYS A 11 4.98 2.66 7.30
N LEU A 12 4.10 3.63 7.16
CA LEU A 12 4.18 4.62 6.09
C LEU A 12 5.11 5.75 6.50
N ASN A 13 5.86 6.26 5.53
CA ASN A 13 6.61 7.50 5.73
C ASN A 13 5.61 8.67 5.78
N SER A 14 5.65 9.47 6.85
CA SER A 14 4.68 10.56 7.03
C SER A 14 5.07 11.84 6.29
N GLN A 15 5.93 11.74 5.26
CA GLN A 15 6.44 12.91 4.53
C GLN A 15 5.34 13.60 3.72
N THR A 16 4.32 12.86 3.30
CA THR A 16 3.21 13.42 2.54
C THR A 16 1.88 12.83 2.98
N SER A 17 0.85 13.68 3.11
CA SER A 17 -0.50 13.23 3.44
C SER A 17 -1.12 12.42 2.29
N ILE A 18 -1.84 11.36 2.66
CA ILE A 18 -2.55 10.50 1.72
C ILE A 18 -3.74 11.27 1.16
N LYS A 19 -3.85 11.34 -0.17
CA LYS A 19 -4.95 12.01 -0.88
C LYS A 19 -5.84 10.98 -1.56
N THR A 20 -7.05 11.38 -1.91
CA THR A 20 -8.04 10.55 -2.63
C THR A 20 -7.45 9.88 -3.88
N LYS A 21 -6.57 10.57 -4.62
CA LYS A 21 -5.89 9.99 -5.79
C LYS A 21 -5.06 8.74 -5.47
N HIS A 22 -4.44 8.68 -4.29
CA HIS A 22 -3.65 7.51 -3.86
C HIS A 22 -4.58 6.35 -3.53
N LEU A 23 -5.72 6.61 -2.90
CA LEU A 23 -6.74 5.59 -2.62
C LEU A 23 -7.28 4.99 -3.92
N ILE A 24 -7.58 5.80 -4.93
CA ILE A 24 -8.02 5.32 -6.25
C ILE A 24 -6.97 4.39 -6.89
N ILE A 25 -5.68 4.70 -6.72
CA ILE A 25 -4.60 3.83 -7.22
C ILE A 25 -4.54 2.54 -6.42
N LEU A 26 -4.66 2.58 -5.10
CA LEU A 26 -4.70 1.37 -4.28
C LEU A 26 -5.85 0.45 -4.70
N GLU A 27 -7.08 0.98 -4.84
CA GLU A 27 -8.24 0.22 -5.33
C GLU A 27 -8.02 -0.42 -6.70
N LYS A 28 -7.30 0.27 -7.60
CA LYS A 28 -7.05 -0.23 -8.95
C LYS A 28 -6.02 -1.36 -8.98
N TYR A 29 -5.00 -1.32 -8.12
CA TYR A 29 -3.82 -2.18 -8.22
C TYR A 29 -3.72 -3.24 -7.13
N LEU A 30 -4.45 -3.12 -6.03
CA LEU A 30 -4.50 -4.13 -4.97
C LEU A 30 -5.69 -5.07 -5.21
N PRO A 31 -5.44 -6.35 -5.55
CA PRO A 31 -6.53 -7.31 -5.77
C PRO A 31 -7.15 -7.83 -4.46
N TYR A 32 -6.46 -7.65 -3.33
CA TYR A 32 -6.91 -8.08 -2.01
C TYR A 32 -7.26 -6.88 -1.13
N PRO A 33 -8.12 -7.08 -0.11
CA PRO A 33 -8.43 -6.03 0.86
C PRO A 33 -7.18 -5.42 1.49
N TYR A 34 -7.29 -4.18 1.91
CA TYR A 34 -6.25 -3.46 2.64
C TYR A 34 -6.86 -2.49 3.64
N TYR A 35 -6.06 -2.07 4.61
CA TYR A 35 -6.42 -1.00 5.54
C TYR A 35 -5.33 0.06 5.54
N VAL A 36 -5.71 1.33 5.46
CA VAL A 36 -4.77 2.44 5.36
C VAL A 36 -5.14 3.59 6.30
N THR A 37 -4.12 4.18 6.90
CA THR A 37 -4.14 5.41 7.70
C THR A 37 -2.92 6.23 7.31
N ASP A 38 -2.78 7.46 7.81
CA ASP A 38 -1.59 8.29 7.53
C ASP A 38 -0.25 7.71 8.02
N LYS A 39 -0.28 6.65 8.84
CA LYS A 39 0.93 6.07 9.46
C LYS A 39 1.16 4.61 9.12
N ILE A 40 0.11 3.89 8.75
CA ILE A 40 0.14 2.44 8.63
C ILE A 40 -0.69 2.02 7.42
N LEU A 41 -0.11 1.11 6.64
CA LEU A 41 -0.80 0.31 5.62
C LEU A 41 -0.77 -1.16 6.07
N VAL A 42 -1.91 -1.83 6.06
CA VAL A 42 -2.04 -3.27 6.32
C VAL A 42 -2.50 -3.95 5.05
N LEU A 43 -1.73 -4.93 4.61
CA LEU A 43 -1.97 -5.71 3.40
C LEU A 43 -2.22 -7.17 3.74
N PHE A 44 -3.02 -7.84 2.91
CA PHE A 44 -3.35 -9.26 3.07
C PHE A 44 -2.73 -10.13 1.96
N SER A 45 -1.78 -9.56 1.23
CA SER A 45 -1.03 -10.20 0.15
C SER A 45 0.47 -10.04 0.42
N GLY A 46 1.18 -11.17 0.52
CA GLY A 46 2.63 -11.17 0.75
C GLY A 46 3.40 -10.54 -0.41
N LYS A 47 2.91 -10.75 -1.65
CA LYS A 47 3.50 -10.14 -2.86
C LYS A 47 3.43 -8.62 -2.80
N ASP A 48 2.25 -8.08 -2.51
CA ASP A 48 2.04 -6.63 -2.47
C ASP A 48 2.82 -6.03 -1.29
N ALA A 49 2.91 -6.75 -0.18
CA ALA A 49 3.72 -6.32 0.96
C ALA A 49 5.21 -6.23 0.64
N VAL A 50 5.75 -7.16 -0.15
CA VAL A 50 7.13 -7.08 -0.64
C VAL A 50 7.30 -5.91 -1.60
N ASP A 51 6.38 -5.73 -2.56
CA ASP A 51 6.43 -4.63 -3.51
C ASP A 51 6.43 -3.25 -2.81
N PHE A 52 5.57 -3.07 -1.80
CA PHE A 52 5.55 -1.85 -0.99
C PHE A 52 6.82 -1.63 -0.16
N LYS A 53 7.40 -2.70 0.40
CA LYS A 53 8.64 -2.61 1.19
C LYS A 53 9.83 -2.12 0.37
N LEU A 54 9.86 -2.36 -0.95
CA LEU A 54 10.91 -1.84 -1.84
C LEU A 54 10.91 -0.30 -1.92
N TYR A 55 9.80 0.35 -1.56
CA TYR A 55 9.66 1.80 -1.50
C TYR A 55 9.86 2.36 -0.09
N ASP A 56 10.31 1.55 0.86
CA ASP A 56 10.55 1.95 2.27
C ASP A 56 9.36 2.65 2.93
N GLY A 57 8.14 2.18 2.62
CA GLY A 57 6.90 2.76 3.16
C GLY A 57 6.48 4.08 2.51
N ASP A 58 7.11 4.49 1.40
CA ASP A 58 6.69 5.63 0.59
C ASP A 58 5.52 5.25 -0.32
N LEU A 59 4.31 5.44 0.21
CA LEU A 59 3.07 5.17 -0.52
C LEU A 59 2.92 6.07 -1.76
N VAL A 60 3.34 7.33 -1.69
CA VAL A 60 3.17 8.29 -2.79
C VAL A 60 4.04 7.88 -3.96
N ARG A 61 5.31 7.58 -3.69
CA ARG A 61 6.25 7.14 -4.71
C ARG A 61 5.85 5.79 -5.32
N TRP A 62 5.30 4.88 -4.50
CA TRP A 62 4.73 3.64 -5.01
C TRP A 62 3.55 3.92 -5.96
N CYS A 63 2.63 4.81 -5.59
CA CYS A 63 1.52 5.19 -6.46
C CYS A 63 1.99 5.83 -7.78
N GLU A 64 3.01 6.69 -7.73
CA GLU A 64 3.59 7.33 -8.91
C GLU A 64 4.23 6.32 -9.88
N SER A 65 4.90 5.29 -9.35
CA SER A 65 5.51 4.26 -10.22
C SER A 65 4.46 3.45 -11.00
N LYS A 66 3.28 3.20 -10.41
CA LYS A 66 2.17 2.52 -11.10
C LYS A 66 1.57 3.35 -12.24
N LEU A 67 1.59 4.67 -12.11
CA LEU A 67 1.15 5.57 -13.19
C LEU A 67 2.12 5.58 -14.37
N LEU A 68 3.43 5.48 -14.11
CA LEU A 68 4.46 5.46 -15.14
C LEU A 68 4.46 4.15 -15.95
N MET A 69 4.16 3.01 -15.34
CA MET A 69 4.12 1.71 -16.02
C MET A 69 2.93 1.54 -16.98
N ASN A 70 1.96 2.47 -16.98
CA ASN A 70 0.82 2.48 -17.89
C ASN A 70 0.98 3.45 -19.07
N ARG A 71 2.15 4.07 -19.24
CA ARG A 71 2.50 4.85 -20.43
C ARG A 71 3.34 4.00 -21.38
#